data_AF-A0A434ABR6-F1
#
_entry.id   AF-A0A434ABR6-F1
#
_cell.length_a   1.000
_cell.length_b   1.000
_cell.length_c   1.000
_cell.angle_alpha   90.00
_cell.angle_beta   90.00
_cell.angle_gamma   90.00
#
_symmetry.space_group_name_H-M   'P 1'
#
loop_
_entity.id
_entity.type
_entity.pdbx_description
1 polymer ?
#
loop_
_entity_poly.entity_id
_entity_poly.type
_entity_poly.pdbx_seq_one_letter_code
_entity_poly.pdbx_strand_id
1 'polypeptide(L)'
;MYSKAESQKIKREFWVAFAEKYPRKWVLYDTKIKDFSFKFYVDNKKAQVLIDIEQRSDEKRTAYFEKLEALKNILEEEFIKDLVFEKNYTLESGKTISRIWTEIQGVGFSNRNNWDTIFDFFFEKMNALELFYLEYDDFIKDIE
;
A
#
# COMPACT_ATOMS: atom_id res chain seq x y z
N MET A 1 11.52 0.32 26.65
CA MET A 1 10.79 1.22 25.71
C MET A 1 11.81 2.20 25.14
N TYR A 2 11.81 2.41 23.83
CA TYR A 2 12.65 3.43 23.19
C TYR A 2 12.12 4.83 23.49
N SER A 3 13.02 5.81 23.59
CA SER A 3 12.62 7.21 23.54
C SER A 3 11.99 7.56 22.18
N LYS A 4 11.27 8.68 22.11
CA LYS A 4 10.69 9.18 20.85
C LYS A 4 11.79 9.43 19.80
N ALA A 5 12.94 9.92 20.22
CA ALA A 5 14.09 10.18 19.34
C ALA A 5 14.69 8.88 18.77
N GLU A 6 14.87 7.87 19.62
CA GLU A 6 15.39 6.55 19.18
C GLU A 6 14.42 5.86 18.23
N SER A 7 13.11 5.93 18.50
CA SER A 7 12.09 5.33 17.63
C SER A 7 12.11 5.96 16.23
N GLN A 8 12.26 7.29 16.15
CA GLN A 8 12.39 8.01 14.87
C GLN A 8 13.68 7.63 14.14
N LYS A 9 14.79 7.50 14.87
CA LYS A 9 16.08 7.05 14.31
C LYS A 9 15.98 5.66 13.70
N ILE A 10 15.43 4.69 14.43
CA ILE A 10 15.27 3.31 13.93
C ILE A 10 14.33 3.28 12.72
N LYS A 11 13.23 4.04 12.73
CA LYS A 11 12.32 4.12 11.57
C LYS A 11 13.00 4.70 10.34
N ARG A 12 13.87 5.71 10.50
CA ARG A 12 14.67 6.26 9.39
C ARG A 12 15.64 5.21 8.86
N GLU A 13 16.39 4.54 9.73
CA GLU A 13 17.33 3.48 9.34
C GLU A 13 16.63 2.32 8.62
N PHE A 14 15.42 1.95 9.07
CA PHE A 14 14.58 0.95 8.42
C PHE A 14 14.31 1.30 6.95
N TRP A 15 13.86 2.54 6.67
CA TRP A 15 13.56 2.95 5.30
C TRP A 15 14.80 3.09 4.42
N VAL A 16 15.92 3.55 4.99
CA VAL A 16 17.20 3.60 4.27
C VAL A 16 17.65 2.19 3.89
N ALA A 17 17.63 1.25 4.84
CA ALA A 17 18.01 -0.14 4.59
C ALA A 17 17.09 -0.83 3.57
N PHE A 18 15.78 -0.56 3.62
CA PHE A 18 14.84 -1.06 2.59
C PHE A 18 15.23 -0.57 1.19
N ALA A 19 15.50 0.73 1.05
CA ALA A 19 15.87 1.34 -0.23
C ALA A 19 17.24 0.85 -0.74
N GLU A 20 18.18 0.56 0.16
CA GLU A 20 19.49 -0.01 -0.19
C GLU A 20 19.39 -1.48 -0.61
N LYS A 21 18.57 -2.29 0.08
CA LYS A 21 18.35 -3.70 -0.26
C LYS A 21 17.62 -3.86 -1.59
N TYR A 22 16.63 -3.01 -1.85
CA TYR A 22 15.82 -3.03 -3.07
C TYR A 22 15.89 -1.67 -3.80
N PRO A 23 17.01 -1.37 -4.48
CA PRO A 23 17.21 -0.10 -5.17
C PRO A 23 16.33 -0.06 -6.43
N ARG A 24 15.10 0.42 -6.28
CA ARG A 24 14.10 0.51 -7.34
C ARG A 24 13.32 1.81 -7.25
N LYS A 25 12.91 2.32 -8.41
CA LYS A 25 11.91 3.40 -8.51
C LYS A 25 10.50 2.79 -8.49
N TRP A 26 9.78 3.05 -7.41
CA TRP A 26 8.38 2.68 -7.23
C TRP A 26 7.46 3.73 -7.85
N VAL A 27 6.28 3.32 -8.35
CA VAL A 27 5.24 4.20 -8.90
C VAL A 27 4.71 5.11 -7.79
N LEU A 28 4.31 4.54 -6.65
CA LEU A 28 3.75 5.24 -5.49
C LEU A 28 2.63 6.23 -5.86
N TYR A 29 2.99 7.49 -6.11
CA TYR A 29 2.08 8.58 -6.44
C TYR A 29 1.99 8.86 -7.95
N ASP A 30 2.87 8.30 -8.78
CA ASP A 30 2.94 8.56 -10.22
C ASP A 30 1.93 7.71 -11.03
N THR A 31 0.72 7.56 -10.50
CA THR A 31 -0.35 6.74 -11.09
C THR A 31 -1.04 7.43 -12.26
N LYS A 32 -0.80 8.74 -12.44
CA LYS A 32 -1.54 9.65 -13.34
C LYS A 32 -3.02 9.85 -12.96
N ILE A 33 -3.46 9.27 -11.84
CA ILE A 33 -4.75 9.51 -11.24
C ILE A 33 -4.52 10.38 -10.01
N LYS A 34 -5.15 11.55 -9.96
CA LYS A 34 -5.06 12.44 -8.80
C LYS A 34 -5.60 11.73 -7.56
N ASP A 35 -4.99 11.91 -6.40
CA ASP A 35 -5.46 11.34 -5.11
C ASP A 35 -5.65 9.81 -5.14
N PHE A 36 -4.83 9.10 -5.94
CA PHE A 36 -4.79 7.64 -6.02
C PHE A 36 -3.33 7.21 -5.89
N SER A 37 -2.99 6.42 -4.87
CA SER A 37 -1.59 6.16 -4.53
C SER A 37 -1.35 4.78 -3.93
N PHE A 38 -0.20 4.21 -4.29
CA PHE A 38 0.36 3.03 -3.65
C PHE A 38 1.24 3.46 -2.47
N LYS A 39 1.12 2.78 -1.33
CA LYS A 39 1.89 3.11 -0.11
C LYS A 39 2.43 1.87 0.58
N PHE A 40 3.60 2.04 1.18
CA PHE A 40 4.13 1.15 2.20
C PHE A 40 3.75 1.68 3.58
N TYR A 41 3.31 0.80 4.47
CA TYR A 41 3.05 1.13 5.86
C TYR A 41 3.72 0.13 6.79
N VAL A 42 4.31 0.63 7.87
CA VAL A 42 4.86 -0.23 8.94
C VAL A 42 4.72 0.46 10.29
N ASP A 43 4.33 -0.32 11.28
CA ASP A 43 4.39 0.03 12.70
C ASP A 43 5.13 -1.07 13.49
N ASN A 44 4.92 -1.17 14.80
CA ASN A 44 5.56 -2.20 15.64
C ASN A 44 4.74 -3.49 15.81
N LYS A 45 3.67 -3.65 15.02
CA LYS A 45 2.74 -4.78 15.08
C LYS A 45 2.48 -5.39 13.70
N LYS A 46 2.58 -4.60 12.63
CA LYS A 46 2.30 -5.02 11.26
C LYS A 46 3.07 -4.23 10.21
N ALA A 47 3.12 -4.82 9.02
CA ALA A 47 3.53 -4.16 7.79
C ALA A 47 2.43 -4.36 6.72
N GLN A 48 2.18 -3.33 5.91
CA GLN A 48 1.14 -3.34 4.88
C GLN A 48 1.65 -2.75 3.57
N VAL A 49 1.13 -3.28 2.46
CA VAL A 49 1.18 -2.67 1.14
C VAL A 49 -0.25 -2.36 0.72
N LEU A 50 -0.51 -1.13 0.31
CA LEU A 50 -1.87 -0.64 0.12
C LEU A 50 -2.04 0.32 -1.05
N ILE A 51 -3.26 0.41 -1.55
CA ILE A 51 -3.76 1.43 -2.47
C ILE A 51 -4.74 2.30 -1.70
N ASP A 52 -4.50 3.61 -1.66
CA ASP A 52 -5.40 4.61 -1.10
C ASP A 52 -6.03 5.44 -2.21
N ILE A 53 -7.36 5.53 -2.20
CA ILE A 53 -8.17 6.37 -3.09
C ILE A 53 -8.79 7.47 -2.23
N GLU A 54 -8.26 8.67 -2.42
CA GLU A 54 -8.43 9.82 -1.53
C GLU A 54 -9.17 10.99 -2.20
N GLN A 55 -9.83 10.71 -3.32
CA GLN A 55 -10.60 11.67 -4.11
C GLN A 55 -11.51 12.51 -3.22
N ARG A 56 -11.56 13.82 -3.51
CA ARG A 56 -12.48 14.74 -2.82
C ARG A 56 -13.95 14.47 -3.14
N SER A 57 -14.25 13.98 -4.35
CA SER A 57 -15.60 13.56 -4.74
C SER A 57 -15.80 12.10 -4.33
N ASP A 58 -16.84 11.85 -3.54
CA ASP A 58 -17.24 10.50 -3.13
C ASP A 58 -17.64 9.63 -4.32
N GLU A 59 -18.25 10.22 -5.35
CA GLU A 59 -18.59 9.54 -6.61
C GLU A 59 -17.33 9.06 -7.32
N LYS A 60 -16.33 9.93 -7.50
CA LYS A 60 -15.04 9.54 -8.12
C LYS A 60 -14.28 8.53 -7.27
N ARG A 61 -14.28 8.72 -5.94
CA ARG A 61 -13.66 7.78 -5.01
C ARG A 61 -14.26 6.38 -5.17
N THR A 62 -15.58 6.33 -5.24
CA THR A 62 -16.36 5.11 -5.40
C THR A 62 -16.14 4.48 -6.77
N ALA A 63 -16.16 5.26 -7.84
CA ALA A 63 -15.96 4.76 -9.20
C ALA A 63 -14.58 4.08 -9.36
N TYR A 64 -13.50 4.70 -8.88
CA TYR A 64 -12.18 4.06 -8.91
C TYR A 64 -12.11 2.80 -8.05
N PHE A 65 -12.77 2.79 -6.89
CA PHE A 65 -12.83 1.61 -6.05
C PHE A 65 -13.58 0.46 -6.72
N GLU A 66 -14.71 0.75 -7.36
CA GLU A 66 -15.53 -0.23 -8.07
C GLU A 66 -14.79 -0.81 -9.29
N LYS A 67 -13.95 -0.02 -9.98
CA LYS A 67 -13.04 -0.53 -11.01
C LYS A 67 -12.06 -1.56 -10.46
N LEU A 68 -11.49 -1.31 -9.29
CA LEU A 68 -10.58 -2.28 -8.64
C LEU A 68 -11.33 -3.51 -8.14
N GLU A 69 -12.53 -3.34 -7.59
CA GLU A 69 -13.39 -4.43 -7.14
C GLU A 69 -13.84 -5.33 -8.30
N ALA A 70 -14.12 -4.74 -9.48
CA ALA A 70 -14.42 -5.50 -10.70
C ALA A 70 -13.26 -6.39 -11.15
N LEU A 71 -12.02 -6.01 -10.82
CA LEU A 71 -10.80 -6.77 -11.11
C LEU A 71 -10.36 -7.68 -9.96
N LYS A 72 -11.15 -7.77 -8.87
CA LYS A 72 -10.75 -8.49 -7.66
C LYS A 72 -10.38 -9.95 -7.92
N ASN A 73 -11.16 -10.68 -8.72
CA ASN A 73 -10.88 -12.09 -9.01
C ASN A 73 -9.54 -12.27 -9.73
N ILE A 74 -9.25 -11.44 -10.73
CA ILE A 74 -7.96 -11.45 -11.45
C ILE A 74 -6.82 -11.12 -10.49
N LEU A 75 -7.01 -10.09 -9.67
CA LEU A 75 -6.03 -9.63 -8.70
C LEU A 75 -5.72 -10.72 -7.65
N GLU A 76 -6.74 -11.46 -7.19
CA GLU A 76 -6.57 -12.57 -6.23
C GLU A 76 -5.97 -13.83 -6.84
N GLU A 77 -6.32 -14.17 -8.08
CA GLU A 77 -5.87 -15.40 -8.75
C GLU A 77 -4.44 -15.26 -9.30
N GLU A 78 -4.09 -14.10 -9.87
CA GLU A 78 -2.87 -13.91 -10.65
C GLU A 78 -1.78 -13.12 -9.91
N PHE A 79 -2.15 -12.24 -8.97
CA PHE A 79 -1.20 -11.29 -8.37
C PHE A 79 -0.99 -11.51 -6.87
N ILE A 80 -2.02 -11.31 -6.06
CA ILE A 80 -1.91 -11.33 -4.60
C ILE A 80 -3.19 -11.88 -4.00
N LYS A 81 -3.07 -12.95 -3.21
CA LYS A 81 -4.19 -13.52 -2.45
C LYS A 81 -4.55 -12.67 -1.23
N ASP A 82 -5.81 -12.78 -0.82
CA ASP A 82 -6.34 -12.25 0.44
C ASP A 82 -6.20 -10.72 0.61
N LEU A 83 -6.37 -9.93 -0.47
CA LEU A 83 -6.51 -8.49 -0.27
C LEU A 83 -7.83 -8.14 0.40
N VAL A 84 -7.72 -7.18 1.31
CA VAL A 84 -8.87 -6.59 1.95
C VAL A 84 -9.28 -5.36 1.16
N PHE A 85 -10.55 -5.31 0.77
CA PHE A 85 -11.18 -4.19 0.07
C PHE A 85 -12.11 -3.48 1.06
N GLU A 86 -11.82 -2.23 1.38
CA GLU A 86 -12.64 -1.39 2.26
C GLU A 86 -13.04 -0.12 1.52
N LYS A 87 -14.31 -0.06 1.13
CA LYS A 87 -14.87 1.08 0.40
C LYS A 87 -14.91 2.35 1.26
N ASN A 88 -15.11 2.21 2.57
CA ASN A 88 -15.25 3.34 3.48
C ASN A 88 -14.31 3.18 4.68
N TYR A 89 -13.03 3.44 4.45
CA TYR A 89 -12.01 3.45 5.49
C TYR A 89 -11.91 4.85 6.10
N THR A 90 -12.25 5.01 7.37
CA THR A 90 -12.10 6.28 8.09
C THR A 90 -10.69 6.41 8.67
N LEU A 91 -9.94 7.41 8.21
CA LEU A 91 -8.64 7.77 8.76
C LEU A 91 -8.79 8.40 10.16
N GLU A 92 -7.71 8.43 10.94
CA GLU A 92 -7.67 9.11 12.25
C GLU A 92 -8.01 10.61 12.14
N SER A 93 -7.80 11.22 10.98
CA SER A 93 -8.19 12.61 10.70
C SER A 93 -9.70 12.81 10.56
N GLY A 94 -10.50 11.74 10.54
CA GLY A 94 -11.93 11.77 10.24
C GLY A 94 -12.27 11.75 8.75
N LYS A 95 -11.26 11.78 7.86
CA LYS A 95 -11.48 11.68 6.41
C LYS A 95 -11.82 10.22 6.03
N THR A 96 -12.89 10.02 5.27
CA THR A 96 -13.22 8.73 4.65
C THR A 96 -12.52 8.58 3.31
N ILE A 97 -11.84 7.46 3.12
CA ILE A 97 -11.14 7.08 1.89
C ILE A 97 -11.59 5.67 1.47
N SER A 98 -11.28 5.25 0.24
CA SER A 98 -11.35 3.82 -0.11
C SER A 98 -9.94 3.25 -0.06
N ARG A 99 -9.80 2.03 0.46
CA ARG A 99 -8.51 1.38 0.67
C ARG A 99 -8.56 -0.08 0.26
N ILE A 100 -7.48 -0.52 -0.39
CA ILE A 100 -7.21 -1.93 -0.64
C ILE A 100 -5.84 -2.25 -0.07
N TRP A 101 -5.67 -3.35 0.67
CA TRP A 101 -4.38 -3.69 1.25
C TRP A 101 -4.18 -5.18 1.47
N THR A 102 -2.91 -5.56 1.57
CA THR A 102 -2.44 -6.82 2.15
C THR A 102 -1.52 -6.50 3.33
N GLU A 103 -1.48 -7.38 4.33
CA GLU A 103 -0.67 -7.19 5.53
C GLU A 103 -0.04 -8.47 6.05
N ILE A 104 1.06 -8.28 6.76
CA ILE A 104 1.63 -9.28 7.67
C ILE A 104 1.61 -8.72 9.10
N GLN A 105 1.19 -9.55 10.05
CA GLN A 105 1.11 -9.22 11.47
C GLN A 105 2.26 -9.86 12.27
N GLY A 106 2.48 -9.40 13.50
CA GLY A 106 3.51 -9.94 14.39
C GLY A 106 4.94 -9.50 14.06
N VAL A 107 5.08 -8.54 13.14
CA VAL A 107 6.36 -7.94 12.74
C VAL A 107 6.40 -6.48 13.12
N GLY A 108 7.60 -5.92 13.35
CA GLY A 108 7.72 -4.50 13.66
C GLY A 108 9.05 -3.90 13.27
N PHE A 109 9.05 -2.64 12.81
CA PHE A 109 10.27 -1.97 12.36
C PHE A 109 11.30 -1.77 13.49
N SER A 110 10.88 -1.75 14.76
CA SER A 110 11.80 -1.64 15.90
C SER A 110 12.64 -2.90 16.14
N ASN A 111 12.20 -4.06 15.66
CA ASN A 111 12.94 -5.31 15.76
C ASN A 111 13.67 -5.58 14.44
N ARG A 112 15.00 -5.41 14.43
CA ARG A 112 15.84 -5.62 13.23
C ARG A 112 15.74 -7.02 12.66
N ASN A 113 15.43 -8.01 13.48
CA ASN A 113 15.25 -9.40 13.00
C ASN A 113 14.01 -9.55 12.11
N ASN A 114 13.08 -8.60 12.14
CA ASN A 114 11.92 -8.60 11.25
C ASN A 114 12.17 -7.88 9.92
N TRP A 115 13.30 -7.18 9.75
CA TRP A 115 13.51 -6.29 8.61
C TRP A 115 13.50 -7.04 7.29
N ASP A 116 14.24 -8.15 7.18
CA ASP A 116 14.25 -8.93 5.96
C ASP A 116 12.86 -9.44 5.59
N THR A 117 12.11 -9.99 6.55
CA THR A 117 10.73 -10.42 6.32
C THR A 117 9.83 -9.29 5.82
N ILE A 118 9.93 -8.09 6.42
CA ILE A 118 9.12 -6.94 6.00
C ILE A 118 9.57 -6.44 4.62
N PHE A 119 10.87 -6.38 4.36
CA PHE A 119 11.42 -5.89 3.09
C PHE A 119 11.05 -6.80 1.94
N ASP A 120 11.16 -8.11 2.13
CA ASP A 120 10.80 -9.12 1.14
C ASP A 120 9.29 -9.05 0.85
N PHE A 121 8.46 -8.93 1.90
CA PHE A 121 7.02 -8.71 1.77
C PHE A 121 6.69 -7.41 1.00
N PHE A 122 7.32 -6.30 1.36
CA PHE A 122 7.13 -5.02 0.65
C PHE A 122 7.51 -5.13 -0.81
N PHE A 123 8.68 -5.70 -1.10
CA PHE A 123 9.15 -5.85 -2.47
C PHE A 123 8.19 -6.73 -3.29
N GLU A 124 7.84 -7.91 -2.79
CA GLU A 124 6.96 -8.86 -3.48
C GLU A 124 5.58 -8.26 -3.72
N LYS A 125 4.92 -7.75 -2.67
CA LYS A 125 3.53 -7.28 -2.77
C LYS A 125 3.40 -5.98 -3.53
N MET A 126 4.33 -5.04 -3.37
CA MET A 126 4.28 -3.82 -4.17
C MET A 126 4.59 -4.11 -5.63
N ASN A 127 5.54 -4.99 -5.94
CA ASN A 127 5.82 -5.36 -7.32
C ASN A 127 4.60 -5.99 -8.00
N ALA A 128 3.89 -6.89 -7.30
CA ALA A 128 2.68 -7.51 -7.83
C ALA A 128 1.55 -6.48 -8.04
N LEU A 129 1.33 -5.56 -7.09
CA LEU A 129 0.34 -4.48 -7.25
C LEU A 129 0.68 -3.51 -8.39
N GLU A 130 1.95 -3.14 -8.54
CA GLU A 130 2.39 -2.28 -9.65
C GLU A 130 2.24 -2.97 -11.01
N LEU A 131 2.54 -4.27 -11.10
CA LEU A 131 2.36 -5.03 -12.32
C LEU A 131 0.87 -5.11 -12.71
N PHE A 132 0.01 -5.44 -11.74
CA PHE A 132 -1.43 -5.39 -11.91
C PHE A 132 -1.88 -4.01 -12.39
N TYR A 133 -1.42 -2.95 -11.74
CA TYR A 133 -1.80 -1.60 -12.13
C TYR A 133 -1.37 -1.28 -13.56
N LEU A 134 -0.15 -1.60 -13.95
CA LEU A 134 0.35 -1.36 -15.31
C LEU A 134 -0.42 -2.14 -16.38
N GLU A 135 -0.94 -3.32 -16.06
CA GLU A 135 -1.70 -4.13 -17.00
C GLU A 135 -3.14 -3.64 -17.18
N TYR A 136 -3.72 -3.07 -16.13
CA TYR A 136 -5.14 -2.67 -16.09
C TYR A 136 -5.35 -1.16 -15.92
N ASP A 137 -4.31 -0.33 -16.05
CA ASP A 137 -4.40 1.11 -15.76
C ASP A 137 -5.39 1.83 -16.67
N ASP A 138 -5.44 1.48 -17.96
CA ASP A 138 -6.41 2.05 -18.90
C ASP A 138 -7.85 1.81 -18.44
N PHE A 139 -8.17 0.59 -18.00
CA PHE A 139 -9.49 0.26 -17.46
C PHE A 139 -9.79 1.01 -16.15
N ILE A 140 -8.81 1.12 -15.26
CA ILE A 140 -8.94 1.81 -13.97
C ILE A 140 -9.13 3.31 -14.18
N LYS A 141 -8.43 3.91 -15.15
CA LYS A 141 -8.50 5.34 -15.48
C LYS A 141 -9.79 5.73 -16.20
N ASP A 142 -10.43 4.77 -16.85
CA ASP A 142 -11.68 4.95 -17.59
C ASP A 142 -12.89 5.08 -16.63
N ILE A 143 -12.98 6.21 -15.94
CA ILE A 143 -14.18 6.60 -15.18
C ILE A 143 -14.89 7.76 -15.88
N GLU A 144 -16.22 7.68 -15.99
CA GLU A 144 -17.07 8.75 -16.53
C GLU A 144 -17.16 9.97 -15.60
#